data_AF-K9B4F4-F1
#
_entry.id   AF-K9B4F4-F1
#
_cell.length_a   1.000
_cell.length_b   1.000
_cell.length_c   1.000
_cell.angle_alpha   90.00
_cell.angle_beta   90.00
_cell.angle_gamma   90.00
#
_symmetry.space_group_name_H-M   'P 1'
#
loop_
_entity.id
_entity.type
_entity.pdbx_description
1 polymer ?
#
loop_
_entity_poly.entity_id
_entity_poly.type
_entity_poly.pdbx_seq_one_letter_code
_entity_poly.pdbx_strand_id
1 'polypeptide(L)' 'MIVVEPEHPIANDAYETVKALKCEYIQIQAKTYQKTPSELGYFITGIFPSNSEEGMNRSDWIKRFEMLQEV' A
#
# COMPACT_ATOMS: atom_id res chain seq x y z
N MET A 1 -4.86 -10.14 7.17
CA MET A 1 -3.92 -9.23 6.49
C MET A 1 -4.68 -8.56 5.37
N ILE A 2 -4.41 -7.30 5.10
CA ILE A 2 -5.10 -6.49 4.08
C ILE A 2 -4.06 -6.08 3.05
N VAL A 3 -4.42 -6.16 1.76
CA VAL A 3 -3.61 -5.58 0.68
C VAL A 3 -3.88 -4.08 0.63
N VAL A 4 -2.82 -3.27 0.69
CA VAL A 4 -2.94 -1.81 0.68
C VAL A 4 -2.98 -1.32 -0.76
N GLU A 5 -4.19 -1.03 -1.22
CA GLU A 5 -4.45 -0.33 -2.48
C GLU A 5 -4.11 1.18 -2.37
N PRO A 6 -3.92 1.90 -3.49
CA PRO A 6 -3.61 3.32 -3.50
C PRO A 6 -4.60 4.20 -2.71
N GLU A 7 -5.87 3.83 -2.66
CA GLU A 7 -6.93 4.55 -1.93
C GLU A 7 -6.94 4.27 -0.43
N HIS A 8 -6.18 3.28 0.04
CA HIS A 8 -6.22 2.89 1.43
C HIS A 8 -5.69 4.03 2.31
N PRO A 9 -6.30 4.33 3.47
CA PRO A 9 -5.87 5.44 4.35
C PRO A 9 -4.41 5.42 4.82
N ILE A 10 -3.72 4.27 4.67
CA ILE A 10 -2.31 4.07 5.07
C ILE A 10 -1.38 3.98 3.86
N ALA A 11 -1.90 4.17 2.64
CA ALA A 11 -1.09 4.14 1.42
C ALA A 11 0.01 5.21 1.43
N ASN A 12 -0.24 6.35 2.06
CA ASN A 12 0.76 7.40 2.30
C ASN A 12 2.04 6.85 2.95
N ASP A 13 1.91 5.98 3.96
CA ASP A 13 3.04 5.40 4.69
C ASP A 13 3.86 4.43 3.81
N ALA A 14 3.27 3.91 2.72
CA ALA A 14 3.93 3.01 1.79
C ALA A 14 4.62 3.73 0.63
N TYR A 15 4.13 4.91 0.24
CA TYR A 15 4.44 5.56 -1.04
C TYR A 15 5.94 5.73 -1.31
N GLU A 16 6.70 6.31 -0.38
CA GLU A 16 8.15 6.53 -0.57
C GLU A 16 8.93 5.21 -0.68
N THR A 17 8.51 4.17 0.05
CA THR A 17 9.13 2.84 -0.06
C THR A 17 8.82 2.22 -1.43
N VAL A 18 7.58 2.32 -1.89
CA VAL A 18 7.17 1.80 -3.21
C VAL A 18 7.93 2.50 -4.34
N LYS A 19 8.19 3.81 -4.23
CA LYS A 19 9.03 4.56 -5.18
C LYS A 19 10.48 4.10 -5.20
N ALA A 20 11.05 3.79 -4.05
CA ALA A 20 12.44 3.35 -3.93
C ALA A 20 12.67 1.91 -4.43
N LEU A 21 11.62 1.08 -4.47
CA LEU A 21 11.72 -0.30 -4.95
C LEU A 21 11.99 -0.37 -6.47
N LYS A 22 12.93 -1.24 -6.85
CA LYS A 22 13.31 -1.52 -8.24
C LYS A 22 12.71 -2.85 -8.72
N CYS A 23 11.39 -2.90 -8.81
CA CYS A 23 10.65 -4.07 -9.32
C CYS A 23 9.41 -3.65 -10.13
N GLU A 24 8.88 -4.56 -10.94
CA GLU A 24 7.68 -4.32 -11.73
C GLU A 24 6.40 -4.48 -10.92
N TYR A 25 6.37 -5.48 -10.03
CA TYR A 25 5.21 -5.78 -9.19
C TYR A 25 5.58 -5.68 -7.71
N ILE A 26 4.63 -5.22 -6.91
CA ILE A 26 4.75 -5.05 -5.46
C ILE A 26 3.56 -5.66 -4.75
N GLN A 27 3.77 -6.05 -3.50
CA GLN A 27 2.68 -6.33 -2.57
C GLN A 27 2.91 -5.55 -1.28
N ILE A 28 1.86 -4.85 -0.85
CA ILE A 28 1.85 -4.08 0.38
C ILE A 28 0.86 -4.74 1.32
N GLN A 29 1.33 -5.22 2.46
CA GLN A 29 0.51 -5.88 3.45
C GLN A 29 0.37 -5.02 4.69
N ALA A 30 -0.85 -4.93 5.21
CA ALA A 30 -1.16 -4.30 6.48
C ALA A 30 -1.92 -5.25 7.40
N LYS A 31 -1.89 -4.94 8.70
CA LYS A 31 -2.78 -5.51 9.70
C LYS A 31 -3.60 -4.42 10.36
N THR A 32 -4.78 -4.82 10.83
CA THR A 32 -5.63 -3.99 11.67
C THR A 32 -5.29 -4.20 13.14
N TYR A 33 -5.55 -3.17 13.94
CA TYR A 33 -5.57 -3.26 15.39
C TYR A 33 -6.70 -2.39 15.92
N GLN A 34 -7.16 -2.69 17.13
CA GLN A 34 -8.19 -1.89 17.78
C GLN A 34 -7.55 -0.64 18.38
N LYS A 35 -7.89 0.53 17.85
CA LYS A 35 -7.39 1.82 18.36
C LYS A 35 -8.28 2.33 19.48
N THR A 36 -9.59 2.21 19.30
CA THR A 36 -10.63 2.51 20.31
C THR A 36 -11.75 1.45 20.22
N PRO A 37 -12.75 1.43 21.11
CA PRO A 37 -13.90 0.53 20.99
C PRO A 37 -14.66 0.63 19.66
N SER A 38 -14.60 1.77 18.98
CA SER A 38 -15.34 2.04 17.72
C SER A 38 -14.43 2.23 16.49
N GLU A 39 -13.11 2.30 16.66
CA GLU A 39 -12.18 2.62 15.56
C GLU A 39 -11.08 1.56 15.40
N LEU A 40 -10.85 1.17 14.16
CA LEU A 40 -9.73 0.33 13.77
C LEU A 40 -8.57 1.21 13.28
N GLY A 41 -7.38 0.91 13.77
CA GLY A 41 -6.13 1.40 13.22
C GLY A 41 -5.51 0.38 12.25
N TYR A 42 -4.54 0.84 11.47
CA TYR A 42 -3.80 0.03 10.51
C TYR A 42 -2.30 0.25 10.71
N PHE A 43 -1.50 -0.77 10.39
CA PHE A 43 -0.05 -0.61 10.24
C PHE A 43 0.46 -1.53 9.13
N ILE A 44 1.45 -1.05 8.39
CA ILE A 44 2.12 -1.82 7.34
C ILE A 44 2.95 -2.91 7.99
N THR A 45 2.69 -4.16 7.60
CA THR A 45 3.49 -5.33 8.03
C THR A 45 4.60 -5.66 7.05
N GLY A 46 4.50 -5.23 5.79
CA GLY A 46 5.55 -5.45 4.80
C GLY A 46 5.25 -4.80 3.46
N ILE A 47 6.32 -4.38 2.78
CA ILE A 47 6.33 -3.88 1.40
C ILE A 47 7.43 -4.67 0.70
N PHE A 48 7.09 -5.49 -0.28
CA PHE A 48 8.07 -6.36 -0.93
C PHE A 48 7.80 -6.50 -2.43
N PRO A 49 8.86 -6.77 -3.24
CA PRO A 49 8.70 -7.17 -4.62
C PRO A 49 7.82 -8.41 -4.75
N SER A 50 6.99 -8.45 -5.78
CA SER A 50 6.10 -9.58 -6.07
C SER A 50 6.15 -9.92 -7.57
N ASN A 51 5.25 -10.81 -7.99
CA ASN A 51 5.04 -11.19 -9.40
C ASN A 51 3.66 -10.69 -9.88
N SER A 52 3.33 -10.94 -11.15
CA SER A 52 2.08 -10.50 -11.77
C SER A 52 0.82 -11.24 -11.29
N GLU A 53 0.96 -12.39 -10.62
CA GLU A 53 -0.17 -13.19 -10.12
C GLU A 53 -0.62 -12.71 -8.74
N GLU A 54 0.32 -12.32 -7.87
CA GLU A 54 0.07 -11.98 -6.46
C GLU A 54 0.26 -10.49 -6.14
N GLY A 55 0.90 -9.74 -7.04
CA GLY A 55 1.27 -8.34 -6.85
C GLY A 55 0.51 -7.37 -7.75
N MET A 56 0.62 -6.09 -7.42
CA MET A 56 0.14 -4.98 -8.22
C MET A 56 1.28 -4.39 -9.03
N ASN A 57 1.02 -3.91 -10.25
CA ASN A 57 2.02 -3.18 -11.00
C ASN A 57 2.44 -1.92 -10.22
N ARG A 58 3.73 -1.80 -9.93
CA ARG A 58 4.32 -0.74 -9.11
C ARG A 58 4.09 0.63 -9.71
N SER A 59 4.27 0.77 -11.03
CA SER A 59 4.12 2.05 -11.72
C SER A 59 2.66 2.49 -11.73
N ASP A 60 1.72 1.56 -11.95
CA ASP A 60 0.28 1.86 -11.92
C ASP A 60 -0.19 2.23 -10.51
N TRP A 61 0.30 1.51 -9.48
CA TRP A 61 0.01 1.81 -8.08
C TRP A 61 0.47 3.23 -7.72
N ILE A 62 1.72 3.59 -8.05
CA ILE A 62 2.27 4.93 -7.81
C ILE A 62 1.43 6.00 -8.50
N LYS A 63 1.17 5.83 -9.81
CA LYS A 63 0.42 6.79 -10.60
C LYS A 63 -0.98 7.01 -10.04
N ARG A 64 -1.65 5.94 -9.64
CA ARG A 64 -3.00 6.01 -9.06
C ARG A 64 -2.99 6.68 -7.70
N PHE A 65 -2.00 6.40 -6.86
CA PHE A 65 -1.84 7.07 -5.58
C PHE A 65 -1.64 8.59 -5.76
N GLU A 66 -0.76 9.00 -6.67
CA GLU A 66 -0.49 10.42 -6.96
C GLU A 66 -1.75 11.14 -7.47
N MET A 67 -2.50 10.52 -8.38
CA MET A 67 -3.78 11.06 -8.86
C MET A 67 -4.80 11.30 -7.73
N LEU A 68 -4.80 10.46 -6.69
CA LEU A 68 -5.69 10.60 -5.54
C LEU A 68 -5.26 11.72 -4.59
N GLN A 69 -3.99 12.15 -4.63
CA GLN A 69 -3.47 13.26 -3.81
C GLN A 69 -3.64 14.63 -4.49
N GLU A 70 -3.83 14.66 -5.82
CA GLU A 70 -4.04 15.90 -6.59
C GLU A 70 -5.50 16.42 -6.55
N VAL A 71 -6.39 15.76 -5.79
CA VAL A 71 -7.82 16.12 -5.61
C VAL A 71 -8.04 16.74 -4.24
#